data_AF-A0A2A4UIA4-F1
#
_entry.id   AF-A0A2A4UIA4-F1
#
_cell.length_a   1.000
_cell.length_b   1.000
_cell.length_c   1.000
_cell.angle_alpha   90.00
_cell.angle_beta   90.00
_cell.angle_gamma   90.00
#
_symmetry.space_group_name_H-M   'P 1'
#
loop_
_entity.id
_entity.type
_entity.pdbx_description
1 polymer ?
#
loop_
_entity_poly.entity_id
_entity_poly.type
_entity_poly.pdbx_seq_one_letter_code
_entity_poly.pdbx_strand_id
1 'polypeptide(L)'
;MLPDLRYTWSTDILHLHFTGNLFIKEVVFFHRASRTLILSDLLFNVRDQDFSGPQKLFAKFDQILYPNGGSPRLFRWTMGTKKAARKSYQKFLEWDPENVVISHGEYFRGNGRKEIEARLGWLKP
;
A
#
# COMPACT_ATOMS: atom_id res chain seq x y z
N MET A 1 15.33 19.24 -5.51
CA MET A 1 13.98 18.82 -5.92
C MET A 1 14.08 18.32 -7.35
N LEU A 2 13.56 17.13 -7.65
CA LEU A 2 13.36 16.75 -9.06
C LEU A 2 12.30 17.70 -9.66
N PRO A 3 12.45 18.16 -10.91
CA PRO A 3 11.46 19.00 -11.56
C PRO A 3 10.08 18.30 -11.57
N ASP A 4 9.00 19.07 -11.71
CA ASP A 4 7.63 18.57 -11.91
C ASP A 4 7.56 17.89 -13.29
N LEU A 5 8.10 16.68 -13.36
CA LEU A 5 8.13 15.85 -14.56
C LEU A 5 6.73 15.29 -14.77
N ARG A 6 5.98 15.93 -15.67
CA ARG A 6 4.76 15.32 -16.20
C ARG A 6 5.16 14.17 -17.11
N TYR A 7 5.14 12.95 -16.55
CA TYR A 7 5.30 11.75 -17.35
C TYR A 7 4.16 11.64 -18.36
N THR A 8 4.45 11.09 -19.54
CA THR A 8 3.47 10.90 -20.63
C THR A 8 2.24 10.10 -20.22
N TRP A 9 2.36 9.25 -19.20
CA TRP A 9 1.28 8.44 -18.64
C TRP A 9 0.47 9.11 -17.53
N SER A 10 0.84 10.33 -17.09
CA SER A 10 0.22 11.00 -15.93
C SER A 10 -1.27 11.33 -16.11
N THR A 11 -1.76 11.31 -17.35
CA THR A 11 -3.19 11.45 -17.68
C THR A 11 -4.00 10.23 -17.30
N ASP A 12 -3.43 9.04 -17.46
CA ASP A 12 -4.12 7.76 -17.30
C ASP A 12 -3.80 7.11 -15.96
N ILE A 13 -2.57 7.30 -15.49
CA ILE A 13 -2.05 6.75 -14.25
C ILE A 13 -1.63 7.92 -13.35
N LEU A 14 -2.37 8.10 -12.26
CA LEU A 14 -1.97 8.99 -11.19
C LEU A 14 -0.85 8.35 -10.38
N HIS A 15 0.02 9.17 -9.80
CA HIS A 15 1.00 8.71 -8.85
C HIS A 15 1.18 9.71 -7.72
N LEU A 16 1.60 9.22 -6.56
CA LEU A 16 2.10 10.07 -5.49
C LEU A 16 3.21 9.35 -4.73
N HIS A 17 4.16 10.11 -4.19
CA HIS A 17 5.11 9.57 -3.22
C HIS A 17 4.38 9.38 -1.88
N PHE A 18 4.39 8.16 -1.36
CA PHE A 18 3.98 7.91 0.02
C PHE A 18 5.08 8.40 0.96
N THR A 19 4.75 9.37 1.80
CA THR A 19 5.73 10.09 2.62
C THR A 19 5.57 9.81 4.11
N GLY A 20 6.64 9.96 4.87
CA GLY A 20 6.65 9.82 6.33
C GLY A 20 7.40 8.60 6.88
N ASN A 21 7.77 7.65 6.01
CA ASN A 21 8.68 6.56 6.39
C ASN A 21 10.15 7.01 6.27
N LEU A 22 10.95 6.68 7.28
CA LEU A 22 12.36 7.08 7.37
C LEU A 22 13.25 6.26 6.43
N PHE A 23 12.91 4.99 6.20
CA PHE A 23 13.78 4.03 5.51
C PHE A 23 13.19 3.57 4.17
N ILE A 24 11.88 3.33 4.12
CA ILE A 24 11.20 2.80 2.93
C ILE A 24 10.67 3.96 2.09
N LYS A 25 10.94 3.94 0.78
CA LYS A 25 10.40 4.91 -0.17
C LYS A 25 9.41 4.19 -1.07
N GLU A 26 8.20 4.73 -1.15
CA GLU A 26 7.13 4.12 -1.93
C GLU A 26 6.44 5.16 -2.79
N VAL A 27 6.06 4.73 -3.99
CA VAL A 27 5.21 5.47 -4.91
C VAL A 27 3.94 4.67 -5.08
N VAL A 28 2.81 5.30 -4.79
CA VAL A 28 1.48 4.74 -5.00
C VAL A 28 1.02 5.16 -6.37
N PHE A 29 0.52 4.21 -7.16
CA PHE A 29 -0.04 4.47 -8.48
C PHE A 29 -1.54 4.19 -8.51
N PHE A 30 -2.25 4.85 -9.41
CA PHE A 30 -3.66 4.63 -9.63
C PHE A 30 -4.03 4.75 -11.10
N HIS A 31 -4.45 3.65 -11.69
CA HIS A 31 -4.94 3.63 -13.06
C HIS A 31 -6.42 4.03 -13.10
N ARG A 32 -6.70 5.16 -13.74
CA ARG A 32 -8.02 5.82 -13.71
C ARG A 32 -9.11 4.99 -14.37
N ALA A 33 -8.86 4.46 -15.56
CA ALA A 33 -9.89 3.79 -16.35
C ALA A 33 -10.44 2.52 -15.68
N SER A 34 -9.59 1.75 -14.99
CA SER A 34 -10.00 0.54 -14.26
C SER A 34 -10.21 0.76 -12.76
N ARG A 35 -10.03 2.00 -12.27
CA ARG A 35 -10.08 2.37 -10.85
C ARG A 35 -9.20 1.45 -9.98
N THR A 36 -7.99 1.17 -10.45
CA THR A 36 -7.07 0.23 -9.80
C THR A 36 -5.97 0.99 -9.07
N LEU A 37 -5.91 0.85 -7.75
CA LEU A 37 -4.77 1.25 -6.93
C LEU A 37 -3.67 0.20 -7.05
N ILE A 38 -2.42 0.62 -7.13
CA ILE A 38 -1.25 -0.26 -7.18
C ILE A 38 -0.33 0.13 -6.04
N LEU A 39 -0.03 -0.83 -5.17
CA LEU A 39 0.85 -0.67 -4.01
C LEU A 39 2.03 -1.63 -4.12
N SER A 40 3.21 -1.20 -3.67
CA SER A 40 4.36 -2.09 -3.56
C SER A 40 4.47 -2.60 -2.14
N ASP A 41 5.04 -1.79 -1.24
CA ASP A 41 5.50 -2.24 0.06
C ASP A 41 4.59 -1.77 1.21
N LEU A 42 3.54 -1.00 0.90
CA LEU A 42 2.60 -0.48 1.89
C LEU A 42 1.68 -1.58 2.42
N LEU A 43 1.43 -2.63 1.63
CA LEU A 43 0.46 -3.68 1.94
C LEU A 43 0.90 -5.01 1.32
N PHE A 44 0.94 -6.04 2.17
CA PHE A 44 1.24 -7.41 1.78
C PHE A 44 0.04 -8.31 2.11
N ASN A 45 -0.19 -9.34 1.29
CA ASN A 45 -1.26 -10.32 1.49
C ASN A 45 -0.81 -11.70 0.96
N VAL A 46 0.35 -12.14 1.43
CA VAL A 46 1.09 -13.32 0.93
C VAL A 46 0.52 -14.63 1.48
N ARG A 47 0.57 -15.73 0.72
CA ARG A 47 0.00 -17.00 1.20
C ARG A 47 0.97 -17.65 2.16
N ASP A 48 0.41 -18.25 3.20
CA ASP A 48 1.15 -18.94 4.25
C ASP A 48 1.99 -20.12 3.73
N GLN A 49 1.60 -20.70 2.58
CA GLN A 49 2.32 -21.77 1.89
C GLN A 49 3.60 -21.29 1.19
N ASP A 50 3.77 -19.98 1.01
CA ASP A 50 4.94 -19.40 0.33
C ASP A 50 6.17 -19.33 1.26
N PHE A 51 6.00 -19.67 2.55
CA PHE A 51 7.04 -19.60 3.57
C PHE A 51 7.30 -20.95 4.23
N SER A 52 8.55 -21.17 4.64
CA SER A 52 8.95 -22.35 5.42
C SER A 52 9.68 -21.97 6.71
N GLY A 53 9.50 -22.81 7.73
CA GLY A 53 10.22 -22.70 9.01
C GLY A 53 10.12 -21.32 9.68
N PRO A 54 11.25 -20.71 10.09
CA PRO A 54 11.25 -19.40 10.77
C PRO A 54 10.61 -18.26 9.96
N GLN A 55 10.68 -18.29 8.63
CA GLN A 55 10.11 -17.25 7.77
C GLN A 55 8.60 -17.13 7.96
N LYS A 56 7.92 -18.26 8.15
CA LYS A 56 6.48 -18.31 8.41
C LYS A 56 6.12 -17.66 9.73
N LEU A 57 6.95 -17.87 10.76
CA LEU A 57 6.77 -17.21 12.05
C LEU A 57 6.98 -15.70 11.93
N PHE A 58 7.98 -15.25 11.16
CA PHE A 58 8.19 -13.84 10.87
C PHE A 58 7.03 -13.22 10.07
N ALA A 59 6.55 -13.88 9.03
CA ALA A 59 5.41 -13.39 8.23
C ALA A 59 4.12 -13.28 9.06
N LYS A 60 3.88 -14.24 9.96
CA LYS A 60 2.78 -14.19 10.91
C LYS A 60 2.96 -13.04 11.92
N PHE A 61 4.17 -12.88 12.45
CA PHE A 61 4.51 -11.79 13.36
C PHE A 61 4.31 -10.43 12.68
N ASP A 62 4.73 -10.29 11.43
CA ASP A 62 4.67 -9.03 10.69
C ASP A 62 3.25 -8.71 10.16
N GLN A 63 2.30 -9.64 10.35
CA GLN A 63 0.87 -9.52 9.99
C GLN A 63 0.64 -9.32 8.48
N ILE A 64 1.39 -10.04 7.66
CA ILE A 64 1.36 -9.91 6.18
C ILE A 64 0.65 -11.06 5.47
N LEU A 65 0.16 -12.06 6.20
CA LEU A 65 -0.40 -13.29 5.65
C LEU A 65 -1.86 -13.16 5.19
N TYR A 66 -2.17 -13.72 4.03
CA TYR A 66 -3.53 -13.93 3.51
C TYR A 66 -4.39 -14.77 4.48
N PRO A 67 -5.71 -14.47 4.64
CA PRO A 67 -6.49 -13.44 3.95
C PRO A 67 -6.46 -12.05 4.60
N ASN A 68 -5.74 -11.89 5.72
CA ASN A 68 -5.83 -10.70 6.57
C ASN A 68 -4.55 -9.85 6.56
N GLY A 69 -3.70 -10.02 5.53
CA GLY A 69 -2.43 -9.31 5.41
C GLY A 69 -2.60 -7.80 5.33
N GLY A 70 -1.70 -7.07 5.96
CA GLY A 70 -1.77 -5.61 6.01
C GLY A 70 -0.42 -4.97 5.74
N SER A 71 -0.25 -3.77 6.27
CA SER A 71 1.05 -3.11 6.25
C SER A 71 2.02 -3.82 7.20
N PRO A 72 3.21 -4.24 6.70
CA PRO A 72 4.28 -4.81 7.52
C PRO A 72 4.49 -4.03 8.81
N ARG A 73 4.67 -4.70 9.95
CA ARG A 73 4.96 -4.02 11.23
C ARG A 73 6.27 -3.24 11.13
N LEU A 74 7.28 -3.77 10.45
CA LEU A 74 8.52 -3.04 10.24
C LEU A 74 8.29 -1.72 9.47
N PHE A 75 7.44 -1.74 8.43
CA PHE A 75 7.03 -0.52 7.73
C PHE A 75 6.37 0.48 8.70
N ARG A 76 5.49 -0.01 9.58
CA ARG A 76 4.80 0.82 10.57
C ARG A 76 5.73 1.39 11.64
N TRP A 77 6.74 0.64 12.08
CA TRP A 77 7.70 1.07 13.11
C TRP A 77 8.73 2.06 12.58
N THR A 78 9.02 2.02 11.29
CA THR A 78 9.94 2.93 10.61
C THR A 78 9.30 4.26 10.19
N MET A 79 8.05 4.51 10.61
CA MET A 79 7.36 5.77 10.38
C MET A 79 7.93 6.89 11.26
N GLY A 80 8.65 7.82 10.64
CA GLY A 80 9.14 9.02 11.33
C GLY A 80 8.03 10.02 11.61
N THR A 81 7.08 10.19 10.68
CA THR A 81 5.90 11.03 10.90
C THR A 81 4.63 10.40 10.33
N LYS A 82 3.64 10.18 11.19
CA LYS A 82 2.31 9.75 10.76
C LYS A 82 1.55 10.87 10.03
N LYS A 83 1.87 12.15 10.24
CA LYS A 83 1.14 13.26 9.61
C LYS A 83 1.29 13.27 8.08
N ALA A 84 2.52 13.08 7.57
CA ALA A 84 2.76 13.02 6.13
C ALA A 84 2.15 11.75 5.49
N ALA A 85 2.22 10.63 6.22
CA ALA A 85 1.63 9.36 5.80
C ALA A 85 0.12 9.44 5.71
N ARG A 86 -0.54 10.04 6.72
CA ARG A 86 -1.97 10.32 6.75
C ARG A 86 -2.41 11.17 5.55
N LYS A 87 -1.65 12.21 5.21
CA LYS A 87 -1.94 13.05 4.04
C LYS A 87 -1.83 12.26 2.74
N SER A 88 -0.82 11.39 2.61
CA SER A 88 -0.64 10.52 1.44
C SER A 88 -1.78 9.50 1.33
N TYR A 89 -2.13 8.87 2.45
CA TYR A 89 -3.25 7.94 2.59
C TYR A 89 -4.59 8.56 2.21
N GLN A 90 -4.91 9.74 2.74
CA GLN A 90 -6.15 10.45 2.41
C GLN A 90 -6.24 10.72 0.91
N LYS A 91 -5.16 11.21 0.29
CA LYS A 91 -5.12 11.50 -1.15
C LYS A 91 -5.42 10.29 -2.02
N PHE A 92 -4.76 9.15 -1.79
CA PHE A 92 -5.04 7.98 -2.64
C PHE A 92 -6.38 7.31 -2.29
N LEU A 93 -6.89 7.50 -1.07
CA LEU A 93 -8.22 7.03 -0.70
C LEU A 93 -9.31 7.86 -1.38
N GLU A 94 -9.08 9.16 -1.62
CA GLU A 94 -9.97 10.03 -2.42
C GLU A 94 -10.05 9.61 -3.89
N TRP A 95 -9.07 8.87 -4.42
CA TRP A 95 -9.17 8.28 -5.77
C TRP A 95 -10.20 7.15 -5.86
N ASP A 96 -10.73 6.70 -4.72
CA ASP A 96 -11.85 5.78 -4.61
C ASP A 96 -11.65 4.46 -5.37
N PRO A 97 -10.60 3.69 -5.04
CA PRO A 97 -10.25 2.51 -5.82
C PRO A 97 -11.30 1.40 -5.72
N GLU A 98 -11.63 0.80 -6.85
CA GLU A 98 -12.47 -0.39 -6.95
C GLU A 98 -11.62 -1.66 -6.80
N ASN A 99 -10.41 -1.63 -7.37
CA ASN A 99 -9.46 -2.74 -7.35
C ASN A 99 -8.15 -2.30 -6.69
N VAL A 100 -7.45 -3.22 -6.05
CA VAL A 100 -6.15 -2.96 -5.43
C VAL A 100 -5.21 -4.09 -5.82
N VAL A 101 -4.21 -3.77 -6.64
CA VAL A 101 -3.10 -4.64 -6.97
C VAL A 101 -1.97 -4.37 -6.00
N ILE A 102 -1.37 -5.43 -5.47
CA ILE A 102 -0.20 -5.35 -4.61
C ILE A 102 0.92 -6.19 -5.19
N SER A 103 2.17 -5.78 -4.98
CA SER A 103 3.34 -6.55 -5.43
C SER A 103 3.47 -7.89 -4.71
N HIS A 104 2.91 -8.02 -3.50
CA HIS A 104 3.18 -9.14 -2.60
C HIS A 104 1.89 -9.86 -2.20
N GLY A 105 1.56 -10.91 -2.95
CA GLY A 105 0.47 -11.84 -2.65
C GLY A 105 -0.85 -11.51 -3.35
N GLU A 106 -1.96 -11.82 -2.67
CA GLU A 106 -3.30 -11.77 -3.25
C GLU A 106 -3.86 -10.35 -3.35
N TYR A 107 -4.29 -9.97 -4.55
CA TYR A 107 -4.91 -8.68 -4.85
C TYR A 107 -6.41 -8.66 -4.51
N PHE A 108 -7.01 -7.46 -4.52
CA PHE A 108 -8.41 -7.25 -4.18
C PHE A 108 -9.22 -6.75 -5.39
N ARG A 109 -10.39 -7.35 -5.63
CA ARG A 109 -11.30 -7.00 -6.74
C ARG A 109 -12.67 -6.55 -6.22
N GLY A 110 -13.17 -5.42 -6.73
CA GLY A 110 -14.54 -4.95 -6.50
C GLY A 110 -14.85 -4.34 -5.11
N ASN A 111 -13.84 -4.14 -4.24
CA ASN A 111 -14.01 -3.55 -2.90
C ASN A 111 -12.75 -2.79 -2.42
N GLY A 112 -11.95 -2.26 -3.35
CA GLY A 112 -10.62 -1.71 -3.10
C GLY A 112 -10.57 -0.71 -1.94
N ARG A 113 -11.44 0.30 -1.94
CA ARG A 113 -11.53 1.30 -0.86
C ARG A 113 -11.71 0.66 0.51
N LYS A 114 -12.63 -0.30 0.63
CA LYS A 114 -12.95 -0.97 1.89
C LYS A 114 -11.77 -1.80 2.41
N GLU A 115 -11.10 -2.52 1.51
CA GLU A 115 -9.89 -3.30 1.84
C GLU A 115 -8.75 -2.40 2.34
N ILE A 116 -8.54 -1.26 1.68
CA ILE A 116 -7.56 -0.25 2.10
C ILE A 116 -7.91 0.31 3.48
N GLU A 117 -9.17 0.68 3.72
CA GLU A 117 -9.60 1.22 5.02
C GLU A 117 -9.46 0.21 6.16
N ALA A 118 -9.63 -1.09 5.88
CA ALA A 118 -9.47 -2.16 6.86
C ALA A 118 -7.99 -2.42 7.18
N ARG A 119 -7.12 -2.48 6.16
CA ARG A 119 -5.72 -2.93 6.30
C ARG A 119 -4.75 -1.79 6.60
N LEU A 120 -5.08 -0.58 6.15
CA LEU A 120 -4.33 0.65 6.41
C LEU A 120 -5.03 1.57 7.41
N GLY A 121 -6.03 1.07 8.15
CA GLY A 121 -6.78 1.83 9.14
C GLY A 121 -5.93 2.44 10.26
N TRP A 122 -4.71 1.94 10.49
CA TRP A 122 -3.73 2.54 11.40
C TRP A 122 -3.24 3.94 10.96
N LEU A 123 -3.51 4.33 9.71
CA LEU A 123 -3.31 5.66 9.14
C LEU A 123 -4.56 6.55 9.23
N LYS A 124 -5.66 6.12 9.87
CA LYS A 124 -6.77 7.03 10.16
C LYS A 124 -6.33 8.10 11.20
N PRO A 125 -6.91 9.32 11.16
CA PRO A 125 -6.63 10.39 12.13
C PRO A 125 -6.71 9.94 13.58
#